data_AF-A0A2T4RXK2-F1
#
_entry.id   AF-A0A2T4RXK2-F1
#
_cell.length_a   1.000
_cell.length_b   1.000
_cell.length_c   1.000
_cell.angle_alpha   90.00
_cell.angle_beta   90.00
_cell.angle_gamma   90.00
#
_symmetry.space_group_name_H-M   'P 1'
#
loop_
_entity.id
_entity.type
_entity.pdbx_description
1 polymer ?
#
loop_
_entity_poly.entity_id
_entity_poly.type
_entity_poly.pdbx_seq_one_letter_code
_entity_poly.pdbx_strand_id
1 'polypeptide(L)'
;MDTTTQTIPYETIIRYNPDLPVGTVNQVVQEGQDGTTTTTTTYDVDSTTGTLSNPQVTQSTTAPINKIVEYGPVEGTIVYQPDANLPYGETETNPGTPGDPNDPNNLPTETVVKVGNQVTTTDALPY
;
A
#
# COMPACT_ATOMS: atom_id res chain seq x y z
N MET A 1 41.65 -6.95 -18.74
CA MET A 1 40.76 -6.66 -17.60
C MET A 1 39.38 -7.00 -18.09
N ASP A 2 38.70 -7.88 -17.39
CA ASP A 2 37.34 -8.28 -17.71
C ASP A 2 36.40 -7.74 -16.64
N THR A 3 35.21 -7.32 -17.05
CA THR A 3 34.21 -6.75 -16.15
C THR A 3 32.83 -7.33 -16.47
N THR A 4 32.15 -7.80 -15.44
CA THR A 4 30.78 -8.30 -15.52
C THR A 4 29.93 -7.56 -14.52
N THR A 5 28.79 -7.03 -14.96
CA THR A 5 27.82 -6.35 -14.11
C THR A 5 26.54 -7.17 -14.01
N GLN A 6 26.00 -7.29 -12.80
CA GLN A 6 24.72 -7.91 -12.51
C GLN A 6 23.82 -6.89 -11.81
N THR A 7 22.59 -6.75 -12.30
CA THR A 7 21.57 -5.88 -11.70
C THR A 7 20.98 -6.54 -10.45
N ILE A 8 20.74 -5.73 -9.42
CA ILE A 8 20.01 -6.12 -8.21
C ILE A 8 18.68 -5.36 -8.24
N PRO A 9 17.54 -6.03 -8.44
CA PRO A 9 16.26 -5.33 -8.53
C PRO A 9 15.92 -4.62 -7.21
N TYR A 10 15.27 -3.47 -7.29
CA TYR A 10 14.65 -2.86 -6.12
C TYR A 10 13.34 -3.54 -5.75
N GLU A 11 12.96 -3.44 -4.47
CA GLU A 11 11.65 -3.88 -4.00
C GLU A 11 10.67 -2.71 -3.92
N THR A 12 9.37 -3.00 -4.03
CA THR A 12 8.32 -2.01 -3.77
C THR A 12 7.73 -2.22 -2.39
N ILE A 13 7.83 -1.19 -1.55
CA ILE A 13 7.22 -1.14 -0.22
C ILE A 13 5.94 -0.34 -0.32
N ILE A 14 4.82 -0.99 0.02
CA ILE A 14 3.52 -0.34 0.16
C ILE A 14 3.27 -0.13 1.66
N ARG A 15 2.96 1.10 2.08
CA ARG A 15 2.70 1.42 3.49
C ARG A 15 1.55 2.40 3.68
N TYR A 16 0.86 2.25 4.80
CA TYR A 16 -0.19 3.17 5.22
C TYR A 16 0.39 4.54 5.62
N ASN A 17 -0.29 5.62 5.24
CA ASN A 17 -0.02 6.97 5.72
C ASN A 17 -1.35 7.66 6.10
N PRO A 18 -1.61 7.90 7.40
CA PRO A 18 -2.86 8.52 7.86
C PRO A 18 -3.00 10.00 7.49
N ASP A 19 -1.91 10.68 7.11
CA ASP A 19 -1.92 12.10 6.73
C ASP A 19 -2.39 12.32 5.28
N LEU A 20 -2.56 11.24 4.50
CA LEU A 20 -3.07 11.34 3.14
C LEU A 20 -4.59 11.51 3.11
N PRO A 21 -5.14 12.17 2.09
CA PRO A 21 -6.58 12.22 1.89
C PRO A 21 -7.19 10.82 1.85
N VAL A 22 -8.40 10.68 2.40
CA VAL A 22 -9.15 9.43 2.39
C VAL A 22 -9.34 8.94 0.94
N GLY A 23 -9.10 7.65 0.71
CA GLY A 23 -9.17 7.02 -0.60
C GLY A 23 -7.92 7.21 -1.47
N THR A 24 -6.86 7.86 -0.96
CA THR A 24 -5.60 7.97 -1.70
C THR A 24 -4.96 6.60 -1.91
N VAL A 25 -4.60 6.29 -3.16
CA VAL A 25 -3.91 5.07 -3.55
C VAL A 25 -2.72 5.40 -4.43
N ASN A 26 -1.72 4.52 -4.43
CA ASN A 26 -0.57 4.59 -5.34
C ASN A 26 0.25 5.89 -5.24
N GLN A 27 0.32 6.53 -4.07
CA GLN A 27 1.15 7.72 -3.91
C GLN A 27 2.63 7.34 -3.82
N VAL A 28 3.40 7.56 -4.88
CA VAL A 28 4.84 7.29 -4.84
C VAL A 28 5.55 8.42 -4.08
N VAL A 29 6.24 8.07 -2.99
CA VAL A 29 7.02 9.03 -2.18
C VAL A 29 8.53 8.82 -2.31
N GLN A 30 8.94 7.67 -2.85
CA GLN A 30 10.33 7.38 -3.21
C GLN A 30 10.32 6.49 -4.45
N GLU A 31 11.01 6.90 -5.51
CA GLU A 31 11.19 6.03 -6.68
C GLU A 31 12.22 4.94 -6.39
N GLY A 32 11.99 3.77 -6.99
CA GLY A 32 12.91 2.66 -6.90
C GLY A 32 14.09 2.84 -7.84
N GLN A 33 15.27 2.39 -7.41
CA GLN A 33 16.47 2.34 -8.24
C GLN A 33 17.16 0.99 -8.03
N ASP A 34 17.39 0.27 -9.12
CA ASP A 34 18.13 -0.98 -9.06
C ASP A 34 19.57 -0.73 -8.58
N GLY A 35 20.05 -1.67 -7.78
CA GLY A 35 21.45 -1.77 -7.41
C GLY A 35 22.25 -2.51 -8.48
N THR A 36 23.55 -2.60 -8.27
CA THR A 36 24.45 -3.32 -9.18
C THR A 36 25.57 -3.98 -8.43
N THR A 37 25.94 -5.21 -8.81
CA THR A 37 27.21 -5.84 -8.44
C THR A 37 28.11 -5.91 -9.67
N THR A 38 29.28 -5.31 -9.58
CA THR A 38 30.31 -5.33 -10.62
C THR A 38 31.47 -6.21 -10.18
N THR A 39 31.79 -7.23 -10.98
CA THR A 39 32.94 -8.12 -10.78
C THR A 39 34.02 -7.75 -11.79
N THR A 40 35.20 -7.42 -11.30
CA THR A 40 36.37 -7.07 -12.11
C THR A 40 37.44 -8.13 -11.96
N THR A 41 37.89 -8.71 -13.08
CA THR A 41 39.02 -9.64 -13.12
C THR A 41 40.22 -9.00 -13.83
N THR A 42 41.35 -8.88 -13.13
CA THR A 42 42.62 -8.38 -13.69
C THR A 42 43.61 -9.53 -13.88
N TYR A 43 44.48 -9.42 -14.88
CA TYR A 43 45.46 -10.44 -15.24
C TYR A 43 46.83 -9.81 -15.41
N ASP A 44 47.87 -10.56 -15.10
CA ASP A 44 49.22 -10.24 -15.51
C ASP A 44 49.42 -10.65 -16.98
N VAL A 45 50.09 -9.81 -17.76
CA VAL A 45 50.33 -10.03 -19.19
C VAL A 45 51.81 -10.34 -19.42
N ASP A 46 52.09 -11.49 -20.02
CA ASP A 46 53.42 -11.79 -20.54
C ASP A 46 53.70 -10.91 -21.76
N SER A 47 54.72 -10.05 -21.69
CA SER A 47 55.02 -9.05 -22.73
C SER A 47 55.54 -9.62 -24.05
N THR A 48 55.95 -10.89 -24.05
CA THR A 48 56.55 -11.54 -25.23
C THR A 48 55.54 -12.40 -25.97
N THR A 49 54.66 -13.09 -25.23
CA THR A 49 53.69 -14.05 -25.77
C THR A 49 52.25 -13.54 -25.74
N GLY A 50 51.95 -12.50 -24.96
CA GLY A 50 50.60 -12.01 -24.72
C GLY A 50 49.75 -12.91 -23.82
N THR A 51 50.35 -13.95 -23.23
CA THR A 51 49.63 -14.89 -22.35
C THR A 51 49.18 -14.19 -21.07
N LEU A 52 47.91 -14.43 -20.68
CA LEU A 52 47.35 -13.93 -19.43
C LEU A 52 47.60 -14.92 -18.30
N SER A 53 47.95 -14.42 -17.11
CA SER A 53 48.19 -15.23 -15.92
C SER A 53 47.71 -14.56 -14.64
N ASN A 54 47.71 -15.31 -13.53
CA ASN A 54 47.48 -14.82 -12.17
C ASN A 54 46.19 -13.97 -11.98
N PRO A 55 45.00 -14.52 -12.30
CA PRO A 55 43.75 -13.76 -12.24
C PRO A 55 43.47 -13.25 -10.81
N GLN A 56 43.20 -11.95 -10.68
CA GLN A 56 42.75 -11.33 -9.44
C GLN A 56 41.32 -10.82 -9.61
N VAL A 57 40.44 -11.18 -8.67
CA VAL A 57 39.02 -10.84 -8.72
C VAL A 57 38.69 -9.84 -7.63
N THR A 58 37.99 -8.77 -8.00
CA THR A 58 37.42 -7.79 -7.06
C THR A 58 35.93 -7.60 -7.34
N GLN A 59 35.17 -7.28 -6.31
CA GLN A 59 33.74 -6.97 -6.42
C GLN A 59 33.44 -5.61 -5.82
N SER A 60 32.52 -4.89 -6.46
CA SER A 60 31.95 -3.64 -5.97
C SER A 60 30.44 -3.71 -6.10
N THR A 61 29.74 -3.34 -5.03
CA THR A 61 28.27 -3.40 -4.97
C THR A 61 27.69 -2.05 -4.61
N THR A 62 26.67 -1.65 -5.36
CA THR A 62 25.75 -0.56 -5.05
C THR A 62 24.42 -1.19 -4.68
N ALA A 63 23.92 -0.90 -3.48
CA ALA A 63 22.64 -1.43 -3.01
C ALA A 63 21.46 -0.81 -3.80
N PRO A 64 20.37 -1.55 -4.03
CA PRO A 64 19.15 -0.97 -4.57
C PRO A 64 18.52 0.02 -3.58
N ILE A 65 17.77 0.97 -4.13
CA ILE A 65 16.89 1.87 -3.40
C ILE A 65 15.46 1.41 -3.64
N ASN A 66 14.74 1.05 -2.59
CA ASN A 66 13.37 0.57 -2.72
C ASN A 66 12.42 1.68 -3.20
N LYS A 67 11.42 1.29 -3.99
CA LYS A 67 10.28 2.18 -4.29
C LYS A 67 9.35 2.20 -3.08
N ILE A 68 8.94 3.37 -2.62
CA ILE A 68 7.96 3.52 -1.54
C ILE A 68 6.69 4.11 -2.11
N VAL A 69 5.61 3.37 -1.94
CA VAL A 69 4.25 3.74 -2.33
C VAL A 69 3.39 3.80 -1.07
N GLU A 70 2.65 4.89 -0.92
CA GLU A 70 1.77 5.12 0.21
C GLU A 70 0.30 5.04 -0.21
N TYR A 71 -0.53 4.60 0.72
CA TYR A 71 -1.98 4.65 0.63
C TYR A 71 -2.57 5.32 1.88
N GLY A 72 -3.68 6.02 1.71
CA GLY A 72 -4.35 6.76 2.77
C GLY A 72 -5.42 5.94 3.51
N PRO A 73 -6.13 6.57 4.46
CA PRO A 73 -7.31 5.99 5.12
C PRO A 73 -8.38 5.62 4.10
N VAL A 74 -9.24 4.66 4.45
CA VAL A 74 -10.41 4.25 3.66
C VAL A 74 -11.67 4.58 4.45
N GLU A 75 -12.72 5.06 3.78
CA GLU A 75 -14.05 5.24 4.40
C GLU A 75 -14.66 3.89 4.81
N GLY A 76 -15.46 3.91 5.88
CA GLY A 76 -16.27 2.75 6.24
C GLY A 76 -17.44 2.53 5.28
N THR A 77 -18.10 1.37 5.42
CA THR A 77 -19.35 1.07 4.73
C THR A 77 -20.48 1.97 5.23
N ILE A 78 -21.52 2.12 4.42
CA ILE A 78 -22.77 2.79 4.83
C ILE A 78 -23.81 1.71 5.13
N VAL A 79 -24.43 1.80 6.30
CA VAL A 79 -25.51 0.89 6.72
C VAL A 79 -26.77 1.68 7.02
N TYR A 80 -27.89 1.23 6.45
CA TYR A 80 -29.20 1.81 6.68
C TYR A 80 -29.94 1.03 7.77
N GLN A 81 -30.46 1.73 8.77
CA GLN A 81 -31.20 1.13 9.88
C GLN A 81 -32.55 1.82 10.07
N PRO A 82 -33.66 1.09 10.28
CA PRO A 82 -34.94 1.72 10.58
C PRO A 82 -34.95 2.28 12.01
N ASP A 83 -35.46 3.49 12.21
CA ASP A 83 -35.67 4.09 13.53
C ASP A 83 -37.12 4.59 13.66
N ALA A 84 -37.91 3.93 14.50
CA ALA A 84 -39.32 4.27 14.72
C ALA A 84 -39.51 5.59 15.49
N ASN A 85 -38.45 6.14 16.08
CA ASN A 85 -38.51 7.45 16.75
C ASN A 85 -38.31 8.62 15.76
N LEU A 86 -37.85 8.33 14.53
CA LEU A 86 -37.74 9.33 13.47
C LEU A 86 -39.04 9.44 12.68
N PRO A 87 -39.51 10.66 12.34
CA PRO A 87 -40.67 10.84 11.47
C PRO A 87 -40.49 10.16 10.11
N TYR A 88 -41.59 9.72 9.51
CA TYR A 88 -41.55 9.06 8.21
C TYR A 88 -40.84 9.93 7.15
N GLY A 89 -39.84 9.36 6.49
CA GLY A 89 -39.06 10.02 5.44
C GLY A 89 -37.90 10.88 5.95
N GLU A 90 -37.76 11.07 7.25
CA GLU A 90 -36.60 11.76 7.85
C GLU A 90 -35.42 10.80 8.05
N THR A 91 -34.21 11.35 8.05
CA THR A 91 -32.97 10.60 8.26
C THR A 91 -32.05 11.24 9.29
N GLU A 92 -31.41 10.42 10.11
CA GLU A 92 -30.32 10.83 11.00
C GLU A 92 -29.05 10.06 10.61
N THR A 93 -27.94 10.76 10.36
CA THR A 93 -26.66 10.14 9.98
C THR A 93 -25.68 10.19 11.15
N ASN A 94 -25.21 9.03 11.57
CA ASN A 94 -24.08 8.89 12.48
C ASN A 94 -22.84 8.57 11.64
N PRO A 95 -21.95 9.54 11.41
CA PRO A 95 -20.79 9.33 10.56
C PRO A 95 -19.84 8.31 11.18
N GLY A 96 -19.31 7.44 10.33
CA GLY A 96 -18.19 6.59 10.65
C GLY A 96 -16.87 7.36 10.66
N THR A 97 -15.79 6.63 10.89
CA THR A 97 -14.41 7.14 10.92
C THR A 97 -13.58 6.39 9.88
N PRO A 98 -12.84 7.09 9.00
CA PRO A 98 -11.88 6.44 8.12
C PRO A 98 -10.77 5.72 8.90
N GLY A 99 -10.19 4.68 8.30
CA GLY A 99 -9.14 3.88 8.93
C GLY A 99 -8.28 3.11 7.93
N ASP A 100 -7.30 2.35 8.44
CA ASP A 100 -6.52 1.39 7.66
C ASP A 100 -7.23 0.01 7.70
N PRO A 101 -7.76 -0.49 6.56
CA PRO A 101 -8.39 -1.80 6.52
C PRO A 101 -7.45 -2.96 6.85
N ASN A 102 -6.12 -2.73 6.83
CA ASN A 102 -5.12 -3.73 7.16
C ASN A 102 -4.61 -3.64 8.62
N ASP A 103 -5.08 -2.67 9.42
CA ASP A 103 -4.74 -2.53 10.84
C ASP A 103 -5.97 -2.81 11.74
N PRO A 104 -5.99 -3.92 12.50
CA PRO A 104 -7.13 -4.26 13.36
C PRO A 104 -7.39 -3.23 14.48
N ASN A 105 -6.41 -2.38 14.83
CA ASN A 105 -6.58 -1.34 15.85
C ASN A 105 -7.03 0.00 15.25
N ASN A 106 -7.09 0.11 13.93
CA ASN A 106 -7.45 1.32 13.21
C ASN A 106 -8.37 1.01 12.00
N LEU A 107 -9.33 0.10 12.18
CA LEU A 107 -10.27 -0.24 11.12
C LEU A 107 -11.24 0.92 10.83
N PRO A 108 -11.67 1.10 9.57
CA PRO A 108 -12.73 2.04 9.25
C PRO A 108 -14.04 1.62 9.91
N THR A 109 -14.79 2.58 10.47
CA THR A 109 -16.09 2.33 11.10
C THR A 109 -17.23 2.73 10.18
N GLU A 110 -18.35 2.02 10.29
CA GLU A 110 -19.49 2.23 9.41
C GLU A 110 -20.15 3.59 9.66
N THR A 111 -20.61 4.23 8.58
CA THR A 111 -21.57 5.32 8.67
C THR A 111 -22.98 4.73 8.76
N VAL A 112 -23.69 5.03 9.84
CA VAL A 112 -25.05 4.53 10.08
C VAL A 112 -26.06 5.61 9.72
N VAL A 113 -26.88 5.34 8.71
CA VAL A 113 -28.00 6.20 8.31
C VAL A 113 -29.29 5.59 8.85
N LYS A 114 -29.86 6.24 9.86
CA LYS A 114 -31.16 5.87 10.40
C LYS A 114 -32.28 6.47 9.55
N VAL A 115 -33.32 5.71 9.29
CA VAL A 115 -34.45 6.10 8.44
C VAL A 115 -35.76 5.95 9.21
N GLY A 116 -36.55 7.03 9.26
CA GLY A 116 -37.88 7.02 9.85
C GLY A 116 -38.89 6.25 8.99
N ASN A 117 -39.51 5.24 9.58
CA ASN A 117 -40.46 4.36 8.91
C ASN A 117 -41.89 4.56 9.43
N GLN A 118 -42.88 4.33 8.57
CA GLN A 118 -44.27 4.36 8.97
C GLN A 118 -44.58 3.12 9.84
N VAL A 119 -44.91 3.34 11.11
CA VAL A 119 -45.44 2.28 11.97
C VAL A 119 -46.90 2.07 11.60
N THR A 120 -47.22 0.95 10.93
CA THR A 120 -48.61 0.52 10.75
C THR A 120 -48.98 -0.44 11.87
N THR A 121 -49.77 0.02 12.83
CA THR A 121 -50.42 -0.86 13.80
C THR A 121 -51.62 -1.51 13.12
N THR A 122 -51.54 -2.81 12.82
CA THR A 122 -52.71 -3.58 12.41
C THR A 122 -53.54 -3.87 13.65
N ASP A 123 -54.51 -3.01 13.97
CA ASP A 123 -55.55 -3.36 14.93
C ASP A 123 -56.36 -4.52 14.34
N ALA A 124 -56.30 -5.69 14.98
CA ALA A 124 -57.13 -6.81 14.63
C ALA A 124 -58.60 -6.43 14.85
N LEU A 125 -59.39 -6.42 13.77
CA LEU A 125 -60.84 -6.24 13.85
C LEU A 125 -61.43 -7.38 14.70
N PRO A 126 -62.20 -7.10 15.77
CA PRO A 126 -62.92 -8.14 16.50
C PRO A 126 -63.97 -8.78 15.58
N TYR A 127 -64.04 -10.12 15.63
CA TYR A 127 -64.95 -10.98 14.88
C TYR A 127 -66.43 -10.74 15.23
#